data_AF-G0PFT9-F1
#
_entry.id   AF-G0PFT9-F1
#
_cell.length_a   1.000
_cell.length_b   1.000
_cell.length_c   1.000
_cell.angle_alpha   90.00
_cell.angle_beta   90.00
_cell.angle_gamma   90.00
#
_symmetry.space_group_name_H-M   'P 1'
#
loop_
_entity.id
_entity.type
_entity.pdbx_description
1 polymer ?
#
loop_
_entity_poly.entity_id
_entity_poly.type
_entity_poly.pdbx_seq_one_letter_code
_entity_poly.pdbx_strand_id
1 'polypeptide(L)'
;MRIYSIFSLIFLVLNTVSYVGTQQAFGSVSYPAIQRIIPHATNANAFALGQGLNTNAGKYAAMRTLVNQFFNQNKAGKPNPKTLSLYDNSTYSKQKLIALVNNRQAVSQWWDQDLTPGLTKIYNAATATSYKNLYAYFDSRYTNSFTYTLVYWMLTILMKDMWNEVTYNKTADLIGNTLEAQLNKSTLLVFEIYTEAFEANHNQTYMKGKW
;
A
#
# COMPACT_ATOMS: atom_id res chain seq x y z
N MET A 1 -19.58 -7.80 24.27
CA MET A 1 -19.01 -7.37 22.97
C MET A 1 -18.12 -6.16 23.18
N ARG A 2 -16.83 -6.22 22.83
CA ARG A 2 -15.93 -5.06 22.92
C ARG A 2 -16.13 -4.16 21.70
N ILE A 3 -17.16 -3.29 21.73
CA ILE A 3 -17.35 -2.26 20.69
C ILE A 3 -16.09 -1.37 20.57
N TYR A 4 -15.39 -1.17 21.71
CA TYR A 4 -14.08 -0.54 21.76
C TYR A 4 -13.05 -1.17 20.82
N SER A 5 -13.10 -2.48 20.55
CA SER A 5 -12.11 -3.15 19.70
C SER A 5 -12.19 -2.69 18.24
N ILE A 6 -13.37 -2.55 17.61
CA ILE A 6 -13.48 -1.99 16.24
C ILE A 6 -12.94 -0.55 16.21
N PHE A 7 -13.37 0.30 17.14
CA PHE A 7 -12.98 1.70 17.13
C PHE A 7 -11.48 1.83 17.40
N SER A 8 -10.92 1.11 18.36
CA SER A 8 -9.49 1.10 18.64
C SER A 8 -8.67 0.49 17.51
N LEU A 9 -9.16 -0.52 16.78
CA LEU A 9 -8.45 -1.12 15.65
C LEU A 9 -8.48 -0.20 14.42
N ILE A 10 -9.63 0.43 14.15
CA ILE A 10 -9.76 1.46 13.13
C ILE A 10 -8.91 2.66 13.51
N PHE A 11 -8.92 3.07 14.78
CA PHE A 11 -8.11 4.18 15.27
C PHE A 11 -6.62 3.83 15.25
N LEU A 12 -6.23 2.57 15.49
CA LEU A 12 -4.86 2.08 15.29
C LEU A 12 -4.49 2.22 13.81
N VAL A 13 -5.25 1.64 12.89
CA VAL A 13 -4.94 1.75 11.46
C VAL A 13 -4.99 3.20 10.97
N LEU A 14 -5.95 4.00 11.44
CA LEU A 14 -6.00 5.41 11.10
C LEU A 14 -4.87 6.19 11.76
N ASN A 15 -4.44 5.95 12.99
CA ASN A 15 -3.34 6.74 13.57
C ASN A 15 -2.00 6.25 13.07
N THR A 16 -1.71 4.95 13.13
CA THR A 16 -0.45 4.35 12.66
C THR A 16 -0.25 4.57 11.16
N VAL A 17 -1.31 4.67 10.37
CA VAL A 17 -1.22 4.95 8.92
C VAL A 17 -1.58 6.40 8.55
N SER A 18 -2.17 7.23 9.42
CA SER A 18 -2.35 8.69 9.16
C SER A 18 -1.24 9.56 9.74
N TYR A 19 -0.44 9.09 10.73
CA TYR A 19 0.90 9.64 10.99
C TYR A 19 1.80 9.51 9.75
N VAL A 20 1.34 8.71 8.78
CA VAL A 20 1.93 8.46 7.49
C VAL A 20 1.06 9.06 6.37
N GLY A 21 0.97 10.39 6.37
CA GLY A 21 0.08 11.17 5.49
C GLY A 21 0.00 10.67 4.04
N THR A 22 -1.21 10.46 3.54
CA THR A 22 -1.53 10.18 2.12
C THR A 22 -0.79 9.01 1.47
N GLN A 23 -0.86 7.81 2.06
CA GLN A 23 -0.40 6.61 1.35
C GLN A 23 -1.34 6.24 0.21
N GLN A 24 -0.74 6.05 -0.97
CA GLN A 24 -1.34 5.33 -2.08
C GLN A 24 -0.76 3.92 -2.16
N ALA A 25 -1.47 2.92 -1.65
CA ALA A 25 -1.16 1.53 -2.00
C ALA A 25 -2.09 1.07 -3.10
N PHE A 26 -1.45 0.53 -4.14
CA PHE A 26 -2.11 0.17 -5.36
C PHE A 26 -2.37 -1.33 -5.40
N GLY A 27 -3.59 -1.73 -5.73
CA GLY A 27 -3.98 -3.07 -6.16
C GLY A 27 -4.00 -3.16 -7.68
N SER A 28 -3.23 -4.09 -8.27
CA SER A 28 -2.74 -3.99 -9.67
C SER A 28 -1.90 -2.71 -9.84
N VAL A 29 -0.75 -2.72 -10.51
CA VAL A 29 -0.10 -1.43 -10.79
C VAL A 29 -0.94 -0.77 -11.88
N SER A 30 -2.00 -0.07 -11.45
CA SER A 30 -2.98 0.50 -12.35
C SER A 30 -2.30 1.62 -13.12
N TYR A 31 -2.70 1.83 -14.35
CA TYR A 31 -2.16 2.95 -15.13
C TYR A 31 -2.32 4.31 -14.41
N PRO A 32 -3.48 4.63 -13.81
CA PRO A 32 -3.64 5.86 -13.03
C PRO A 32 -2.68 5.98 -11.84
N ALA A 33 -2.31 4.84 -11.23
CA ALA A 33 -1.31 4.80 -10.17
C ALA A 33 0.05 5.31 -10.62
N ILE A 34 0.50 4.73 -11.73
CA ILE A 34 1.81 4.99 -12.30
C ILE A 34 1.88 6.45 -12.73
N GLN A 35 0.85 6.96 -13.39
CA GLN A 35 0.81 8.35 -13.81
C GLN A 35 0.87 9.35 -12.65
N ARG A 36 0.44 8.98 -11.44
CA ARG A 36 0.60 9.83 -10.26
C ARG A 36 2.04 9.82 -9.71
N ILE A 37 2.76 8.70 -9.86
CA ILE A 37 4.14 8.56 -9.39
C ILE A 37 5.15 9.12 -10.43
N ILE A 38 4.85 8.96 -11.72
CA ILE A 38 5.64 9.45 -12.85
C ILE A 38 4.74 10.23 -13.83
N PRO A 39 4.31 11.45 -13.48
CA PRO A 39 3.41 12.25 -14.33
C PRO A 39 4.03 12.63 -15.68
N HIS A 40 5.37 12.62 -15.78
CA HIS A 40 6.12 12.93 -16.99
C HIS A 40 6.28 11.74 -17.96
N ALA A 41 5.94 10.51 -17.54
CA ALA A 41 6.00 9.37 -18.44
C ALA A 41 4.89 9.46 -19.49
N THR A 42 5.24 9.17 -20.75
CA THR A 42 4.24 9.09 -21.82
C THR A 42 3.16 8.07 -21.47
N ASN A 43 1.92 8.29 -21.89
CA ASN A 43 0.81 7.36 -21.63
C ASN A 43 1.17 5.92 -22.05
N ALA A 44 1.84 5.77 -23.19
CA ALA A 44 2.32 4.48 -23.68
C ALA A 44 3.34 3.83 -22.73
N ASN A 45 4.32 4.59 -22.24
CA ASN A 45 5.35 4.07 -21.32
C ASN A 45 4.75 3.73 -19.94
N ALA A 46 3.91 4.60 -19.38
CA ALA A 46 3.24 4.36 -18.11
C ALA A 46 2.30 3.14 -18.19
N PHE A 47 1.58 3.00 -19.30
CA PHE A 47 0.71 1.86 -19.56
C PHE A 47 1.49 0.55 -19.73
N ALA A 48 2.57 0.57 -20.50
CA ALA A 48 3.44 -0.59 -20.69
C ALA A 48 4.10 -1.03 -19.36
N LEU A 49 4.53 -0.08 -18.52
CA LEU A 49 5.02 -0.37 -17.18
C LEU A 49 3.95 -1.02 -16.31
N GLY A 50 2.72 -0.49 -16.34
CA GLY A 50 1.58 -1.07 -15.61
C GLY A 50 1.27 -2.49 -16.04
N GLN A 51 1.20 -2.73 -17.34
CA GLN A 51 1.03 -4.08 -17.87
C GLN A 51 2.15 -5.02 -17.42
N GLY A 52 3.41 -4.63 -17.61
CA GLY A 52 4.55 -5.48 -17.24
C GLY A 52 4.57 -5.81 -15.74
N LEU A 53 4.20 -4.85 -14.88
CA LEU A 53 4.10 -5.08 -13.45
C LEU A 53 2.94 -6.02 -13.09
N ASN A 54 1.82 -5.95 -13.81
CA ASN A 54 0.68 -6.85 -13.63
C ASN A 54 0.96 -8.27 -14.15
N THR A 55 1.66 -8.41 -15.29
CA THR A 55 2.12 -9.72 -15.79
C THR A 55 3.08 -10.41 -14.82
N ASN A 56 3.84 -9.63 -14.05
CA ASN A 56 4.75 -10.11 -13.03
C ASN A 56 4.16 -10.04 -11.61
N ALA A 57 2.84 -9.96 -11.46
CA ALA A 57 2.19 -9.94 -10.15
C ALA A 57 2.66 -11.14 -9.29
N GLY A 58 2.99 -10.87 -8.03
CA GLY A 58 3.57 -11.85 -7.10
C GLY A 58 5.05 -12.19 -7.33
N LYS A 59 5.63 -11.83 -8.49
CA LYS A 59 7.05 -12.00 -8.80
C LYS A 59 7.83 -10.73 -8.44
N TYR A 60 7.85 -10.36 -7.16
CA TYR A 60 8.33 -9.05 -6.69
C TYR A 60 9.76 -8.69 -7.11
N ALA A 61 10.66 -9.68 -7.20
CA ALA A 61 12.01 -9.44 -7.73
C ALA A 61 12.00 -9.02 -9.20
N ALA A 62 11.20 -9.70 -10.04
CA ALA A 62 11.02 -9.34 -11.45
C ALA A 62 10.35 -7.97 -11.61
N MET A 63 9.36 -7.66 -10.76
CA MET A 63 8.73 -6.34 -10.72
C MET A 63 9.73 -5.22 -10.41
N ARG A 64 10.61 -5.41 -9.41
CA ARG A 64 11.68 -4.43 -9.10
C ARG A 64 12.67 -4.27 -10.26
N THR A 65 13.07 -5.37 -10.89
CA THR A 65 13.92 -5.34 -12.09
C THR A 65 13.28 -4.55 -13.22
N LEU A 66 11.98 -4.75 -13.46
CA LEU A 66 11.22 -4.01 -14.48
C LEU A 66 11.20 -2.50 -14.18
N VAL A 67 10.96 -2.11 -12.93
CA VAL A 67 11.05 -0.69 -12.52
C VAL A 67 12.46 -0.16 -12.78
N ASN A 68 13.51 -0.86 -12.36
CA ASN A 68 14.89 -0.45 -12.61
C ASN A 68 15.18 -0.27 -14.11
N GLN A 69 14.77 -1.23 -14.95
CA GLN A 69 14.94 -1.16 -16.39
C GLN A 69 14.19 0.01 -17.01
N PHE A 70 12.96 0.28 -16.58
CA PHE A 70 12.16 1.40 -17.05
C PHE A 70 12.89 2.75 -16.88
N PHE A 71 13.48 2.98 -15.71
CA PHE A 71 14.25 4.20 -15.45
C PHE A 71 15.61 4.20 -16.15
N ASN A 72 16.32 3.06 -16.21
CA ASN A 72 17.60 2.97 -16.91
C ASN A 72 17.47 3.18 -18.43
N GLN A 73 16.31 2.87 -19.00
CA GLN A 73 15.97 3.13 -20.41
C GLN A 73 15.44 4.55 -20.65
N ASN A 74 15.45 5.43 -19.65
CA ASN A 74 14.89 6.79 -19.70
C ASN A 74 13.41 6.84 -20.10
N LYS A 75 12.64 5.74 -19.90
CA LYS A 75 11.22 5.67 -20.27
C LYS A 75 10.31 6.51 -19.37
N ALA A 76 10.79 6.87 -18.18
CA ALA A 76 10.13 7.83 -17.32
C ALA A 76 9.99 9.19 -18.00
N GLY A 77 10.91 9.57 -18.90
CA GLY A 77 10.97 10.91 -19.49
C GLY A 77 11.75 11.88 -18.60
N LYS A 78 11.69 13.18 -18.93
CA LYS A 78 12.24 14.25 -18.10
C LYS A 78 11.10 15.02 -17.43
N PRO A 79 11.24 15.39 -16.15
CA PRO A 79 10.30 16.29 -15.49
C PRO A 79 10.13 17.59 -16.27
N ASN A 80 8.89 18.02 -16.51
CA ASN A 80 8.63 19.30 -17.15
C ASN A 80 8.48 20.38 -16.05
N PRO A 81 9.32 21.43 -16.00
CA PRO A 81 9.35 22.37 -14.88
C PRO A 81 8.06 23.19 -14.66
N LYS A 82 7.05 23.07 -15.52
CA LYS A 82 5.89 23.97 -15.54
C LYS A 82 4.60 23.46 -14.93
N THR A 83 4.43 22.18 -14.57
CA THR A 83 3.06 21.73 -14.28
C THR A 83 2.77 20.83 -13.09
N LEU A 84 3.64 19.99 -12.54
CA LEU A 84 3.18 19.08 -11.48
C LEU A 84 4.27 18.74 -10.47
N SER A 85 4.18 19.37 -9.28
CA SER A 85 4.98 19.13 -8.08
C SER A 85 6.50 19.41 -8.21
N LEU A 86 7.05 20.16 -7.27
CA LEU A 86 8.51 20.41 -7.11
C LEU A 86 9.35 19.13 -6.92
N TYR A 87 8.71 17.96 -6.80
CA TYR A 87 9.30 16.68 -6.43
C TYR A 87 9.28 15.63 -7.57
N ASP A 88 9.01 16.05 -8.81
CA ASP A 88 9.06 15.20 -10.00
C ASP A 88 10.53 14.99 -10.40
N ASN A 89 11.23 14.02 -9.80
CA ASN A 89 12.58 13.63 -10.24
C ASN A 89 12.65 12.10 -10.44
N SER A 90 13.31 11.66 -11.50
CA SER A 90 13.30 10.25 -11.91
C SER A 90 13.88 9.30 -10.85
N THR A 91 14.84 9.76 -10.02
CA THR A 91 15.40 8.97 -8.91
C THR A 91 14.35 8.70 -7.84
N TYR A 92 13.56 9.71 -7.48
CA TYR A 92 12.56 9.64 -6.44
C TYR A 92 11.33 8.87 -6.90
N SER A 93 10.86 9.10 -8.13
CA SER A 93 9.78 8.29 -8.71
C SER A 93 10.15 6.81 -8.81
N LYS A 94 11.43 6.50 -9.08
CA LYS A 94 11.95 5.13 -9.05
C LYS A 94 11.87 4.54 -7.64
N GLN A 95 12.33 5.27 -6.62
CA GLN A 95 12.24 4.83 -5.23
C GLN A 95 10.79 4.57 -4.82
N LYS A 96 9.85 5.44 -5.19
CA LYS A 96 8.41 5.26 -4.93
C LYS A 96 7.84 3.99 -5.58
N LEU A 97 8.17 3.73 -6.84
CA LEU A 97 7.73 2.51 -7.53
C LEU A 97 8.34 1.25 -6.91
N ILE A 98 9.60 1.28 -6.47
CA ILE A 98 10.23 0.17 -5.76
C ILE A 98 9.58 -0.05 -4.38
N ALA A 99 9.33 1.02 -3.63
CA ALA A 99 8.64 0.97 -2.34
C ALA A 99 7.25 0.35 -2.50
N LEU A 100 6.49 0.74 -3.53
CA LEU A 100 5.20 0.12 -3.84
C LEU A 100 5.32 -1.40 -4.03
N VAL A 101 6.29 -1.87 -4.82
CA VAL A 101 6.50 -3.31 -5.03
C VAL A 101 6.83 -4.01 -3.72
N ASN A 102 7.64 -3.39 -2.86
CA ASN A 102 8.00 -3.92 -1.56
C ASN A 102 6.80 -3.97 -0.59
N ASN A 103 5.94 -2.97 -0.59
CA ASN A 103 4.73 -2.95 0.24
C ASN A 103 3.81 -4.10 -0.15
N ARG A 104 3.62 -4.34 -1.44
CA ARG A 104 2.84 -5.49 -1.92
C ARG A 104 3.43 -6.82 -1.52
N GLN A 105 4.75 -6.94 -1.55
CA GLN A 105 5.44 -8.13 -1.08
C GLN A 105 5.14 -8.36 0.40
N ALA A 106 5.27 -7.32 1.23
CA ALA A 106 5.03 -7.43 2.65
C ALA A 106 3.57 -7.75 2.99
N VAL A 107 2.60 -7.15 2.27
CA VAL A 107 1.17 -7.46 2.45
C VAL A 107 0.87 -8.90 2.08
N SER A 108 1.43 -9.42 0.98
CA SER A 108 1.26 -10.84 0.62
C SER A 108 1.86 -11.75 1.68
N GLN A 109 3.05 -11.42 2.18
CA GLN A 109 3.70 -12.20 3.25
C GLN A 109 2.87 -12.20 4.54
N TRP A 110 2.35 -11.05 4.98
CA TRP A 110 1.43 -10.97 6.13
C TRP A 110 0.17 -11.84 5.92
N TRP A 111 -0.43 -11.77 4.73
CA TRP A 111 -1.59 -12.60 4.39
C TRP A 111 -1.30 -14.09 4.43
N ASP A 112 -0.15 -14.51 3.90
CA ASP A 112 0.21 -15.92 3.76
C ASP A 112 0.74 -16.53 5.06
N GLN A 113 1.52 -15.76 5.84
CA GLN A 113 2.23 -16.25 7.02
C GLN A 113 1.40 -16.14 8.30
N ASP A 114 0.61 -15.08 8.44
CA ASP A 114 -0.07 -14.77 9.70
C ASP A 114 -1.59 -14.85 9.55
N LEU A 115 -2.15 -14.07 8.62
CA LEU A 115 -3.57 -13.79 8.61
C LEU A 115 -4.41 -14.96 8.09
N THR A 116 -4.03 -15.58 6.97
CA THR A 116 -4.76 -16.72 6.39
C THR A 116 -4.74 -17.94 7.34
N PRO A 117 -3.58 -18.36 7.91
CA PRO A 117 -3.54 -19.41 8.91
C PRO A 117 -4.38 -19.09 10.15
N GLY A 118 -4.31 -17.85 10.66
CA GLY A 118 -5.11 -17.40 11.80
C GLY A 118 -6.62 -17.44 11.54
N LEU A 119 -7.06 -16.90 10.40
CA LEU A 119 -8.47 -16.93 9.99
C LEU A 119 -8.96 -18.36 9.76
N THR A 120 -8.12 -19.26 9.25
CA THR A 120 -8.45 -20.67 9.08
C THR A 120 -8.72 -21.35 10.43
N LYS A 121 -7.96 -21.01 11.48
CA LYS A 121 -8.17 -21.53 12.84
C LYS A 121 -9.45 -20.99 13.50
N ILE A 122 -9.83 -19.74 13.22
CA ILE A 122 -11.04 -19.12 13.79
C ILE A 122 -12.29 -19.62 13.07
N TYR A 123 -12.24 -19.74 11.73
CA TYR A 123 -13.38 -20.05 10.88
C TYR A 123 -13.20 -21.40 10.18
N ASN A 124 -12.49 -21.39 9.05
CA ASN A 124 -12.07 -22.51 8.20
C ASN A 124 -11.38 -21.96 6.95
N ALA A 125 -10.81 -22.85 6.12
CA ALA A 125 -10.06 -22.46 4.91
C ALA A 125 -10.91 -21.72 3.86
N ALA A 126 -12.18 -22.10 3.69
CA ALA A 126 -13.08 -21.49 2.72
C ALA A 126 -13.43 -20.03 3.09
N THR A 127 -13.66 -19.78 4.37
CA THR A 127 -13.93 -18.44 4.89
C THR A 127 -12.69 -17.57 4.84
N ALA A 128 -11.51 -18.10 5.22
CA ALA A 128 -10.24 -17.39 5.12
C ALA A 128 -9.94 -16.98 3.67
N THR A 129 -10.16 -17.87 2.71
CA THR A 129 -10.05 -17.58 1.26
C THR A 129 -11.02 -16.48 0.84
N SER A 130 -12.27 -16.54 1.31
CA SER A 130 -13.27 -15.51 1.00
C SER A 130 -12.86 -14.13 1.53
N TYR A 131 -12.30 -14.05 2.74
CA TYR A 131 -11.81 -12.80 3.31
C TYR A 131 -10.57 -12.26 2.59
N LYS A 132 -9.67 -13.15 2.12
CA LYS A 132 -8.54 -12.77 1.27
C LYS A 132 -9.01 -12.21 -0.08
N ASN A 133 -10.01 -12.83 -0.70
CA ASN A 133 -10.60 -12.34 -1.95
C ASN A 133 -11.32 -10.99 -1.75
N LEU A 134 -11.99 -10.81 -0.61
CA LEU A 134 -12.61 -9.53 -0.25
C LEU A 134 -11.58 -8.42 -0.08
N TYR A 135 -10.42 -8.71 0.53
CA TYR A 135 -9.32 -7.76 0.60
C TYR A 135 -8.85 -7.37 -0.81
N ALA A 136 -8.66 -8.34 -1.71
CA ALA A 136 -8.28 -8.06 -3.10
C ALA A 136 -9.33 -7.20 -3.84
N TYR A 137 -10.62 -7.39 -3.54
CA TYR A 137 -11.68 -6.51 -4.06
C TYR A 137 -11.51 -5.07 -3.57
N PHE A 138 -11.34 -4.85 -2.27
CA PHE A 138 -11.14 -3.49 -1.74
C PHE A 138 -9.84 -2.87 -2.24
N ASP A 139 -8.77 -3.64 -2.37
CA ASP A 139 -7.49 -3.21 -2.91
C ASP A 139 -7.60 -2.75 -4.37
N SER A 140 -8.45 -3.41 -5.16
CA SER A 140 -8.76 -2.98 -6.52
C SER A 140 -9.56 -1.68 -6.58
N ARG A 141 -10.42 -1.41 -5.59
CA ARG A 141 -11.32 -0.23 -5.52
C ARG A 141 -10.63 0.99 -4.92
N TYR A 142 -9.94 0.81 -3.81
CA TYR A 142 -9.11 1.82 -3.15
C TYR A 142 -7.69 1.68 -3.65
N THR A 143 -7.56 1.69 -4.98
CA THR A 143 -6.31 1.49 -5.69
C THR A 143 -5.24 2.50 -5.30
N ASN A 144 -5.53 3.51 -4.49
CA ASN A 144 -4.57 4.50 -4.07
C ASN A 144 -4.62 4.67 -2.54
N SER A 145 -4.88 3.63 -1.76
CA SER A 145 -4.77 3.72 -0.30
C SER A 145 -4.79 2.38 0.42
N PHE A 146 -3.67 2.06 1.06
CA PHE A 146 -3.55 0.90 1.95
C PHE A 146 -4.51 1.02 3.13
N THR A 147 -4.56 2.22 3.72
CA THR A 147 -5.39 2.54 4.88
C THR A 147 -6.85 2.30 4.59
N TYR A 148 -7.37 2.84 3.48
CA TYR A 148 -8.77 2.63 3.12
C TYR A 148 -9.04 1.16 2.81
N THR A 149 -8.19 0.49 2.03
CA THR A 149 -8.32 -0.95 1.77
C THR A 149 -8.44 -1.75 3.07
N LEU A 150 -7.53 -1.54 4.02
CA LEU A 150 -7.55 -2.23 5.32
C LEU A 150 -8.78 -1.86 6.15
N VAL A 151 -9.10 -0.58 6.27
CA VAL A 151 -10.23 -0.12 7.10
C VAL A 151 -11.56 -0.67 6.59
N TYR A 152 -11.83 -0.56 5.29
CA TYR A 152 -13.08 -1.07 4.70
C TYR A 152 -13.15 -2.60 4.76
N TRP A 153 -12.02 -3.29 4.54
CA TRP A 153 -11.95 -4.73 4.69
C TRP A 153 -12.24 -5.16 6.14
N MET A 154 -11.55 -4.58 7.13
CA MET A 154 -11.74 -4.87 8.56
C MET A 154 -13.17 -4.59 9.01
N LEU A 155 -13.74 -3.44 8.62
CA LEU A 155 -15.13 -3.10 8.90
C LEU A 155 -16.07 -4.20 8.40
N THR A 156 -15.89 -4.64 7.16
CA THR A 156 -16.77 -5.65 6.55
C THR A 156 -16.71 -6.98 7.28
N ILE A 157 -15.51 -7.48 7.61
CA ILE A 157 -15.37 -8.79 8.27
C ILE A 157 -15.75 -8.74 9.75
N LEU A 158 -15.47 -7.64 10.46
CA LEU A 158 -15.78 -7.52 11.88
C LEU A 158 -17.28 -7.23 12.08
N MET A 159 -17.92 -6.48 11.18
CA MET A 159 -19.37 -6.27 11.23
C MET A 159 -20.17 -7.55 10.98
N LYS A 160 -19.67 -8.45 10.11
CA LYS A 160 -20.34 -9.73 9.83
C LYS A 160 -20.55 -10.56 11.10
N ASP A 161 -19.56 -10.57 11.99
CA ASP A 161 -19.60 -11.36 13.23
C ASP A 161 -19.87 -10.49 14.46
N MET A 162 -20.35 -9.25 14.30
CA MET A 162 -20.52 -8.32 15.43
C MET A 162 -21.40 -8.89 16.55
N TRP A 163 -22.37 -9.73 16.22
CA TRP A 163 -23.26 -10.35 17.20
C TRP A 163 -22.71 -11.64 17.82
N ASN A 164 -21.55 -12.14 17.35
CA ASN A 164 -20.83 -13.27 17.92
C ASN A 164 -19.56 -12.79 18.62
N GLU A 165 -19.68 -12.48 19.91
CA GLU A 165 -18.60 -11.88 20.70
C GLU A 165 -17.29 -12.68 20.69
N VAL A 166 -17.36 -14.00 20.79
CA VAL A 166 -16.16 -14.86 20.86
C VAL A 166 -15.39 -14.80 19.54
N THR A 167 -16.09 -14.97 18.42
CA THR A 167 -15.49 -14.94 17.09
C THR A 167 -15.00 -13.53 16.76
N TYR A 168 -15.81 -12.51 17.04
CA TYR A 168 -15.46 -11.11 16.85
C TYR A 168 -14.15 -10.73 17.54
N ASN A 169 -14.02 -11.01 18.84
CA ASN A 169 -12.83 -10.64 19.61
C ASN A 169 -11.60 -11.39 19.09
N LYS A 170 -11.71 -12.70 18.80
CA LYS A 170 -10.60 -13.48 18.23
C LYS A 170 -10.13 -12.92 16.89
N THR A 171 -11.07 -12.51 16.03
CA THR A 171 -10.75 -11.94 14.73
C THR A 171 -10.12 -10.56 14.87
N ALA A 172 -10.66 -9.69 15.73
CA ALA A 172 -10.09 -8.37 16.00
C ALA A 172 -8.66 -8.48 16.58
N ASP A 173 -8.46 -9.35 17.57
CA ASP A 173 -7.15 -9.57 18.21
C ASP A 173 -6.14 -10.16 17.21
N LEU A 174 -6.56 -11.11 16.37
CA LEU A 174 -5.70 -11.66 15.30
C LEU A 174 -5.22 -10.55 14.36
N ILE A 175 -6.13 -9.70 13.88
CA ILE A 175 -5.78 -8.63 12.94
C ILE A 175 -4.84 -7.64 13.62
N GLY A 176 -5.20 -7.15 14.81
CA GLY A 176 -4.40 -6.17 15.54
C GLY A 176 -2.99 -6.66 15.82
N ASN A 177 -2.86 -7.84 16.42
CA ASN A 177 -1.58 -8.39 16.83
C ASN A 177 -0.67 -8.70 15.63
N THR A 178 -1.23 -9.28 14.56
CA THR A 178 -0.43 -9.66 13.39
C THR A 178 -0.03 -8.44 12.56
N LEU A 179 -0.91 -7.45 12.43
CA LEU A 179 -0.60 -6.20 11.75
C LEU A 179 0.47 -5.41 12.52
N GLU A 180 0.31 -5.24 13.83
CA GLU A 180 1.31 -4.56 14.67
C GLU A 180 2.67 -5.25 14.60
N ALA A 181 2.70 -6.58 14.74
CA ALA A 181 3.94 -7.35 14.64
C ALA A 181 4.63 -7.18 13.28
N GLN A 182 3.87 -7.08 12.19
CA GLN A 182 4.40 -6.88 10.85
C GLN A 182 4.85 -5.43 10.60
N LEU A 183 4.12 -4.43 11.10
CA LEU A 183 4.51 -3.02 11.05
C LEU A 183 5.83 -2.80 11.82
N ASN A 184 6.02 -3.47 12.96
CA ASN A 184 7.27 -3.41 13.74
C ASN A 184 8.45 -4.10 13.05
N LYS A 185 8.20 -5.13 12.23
CA LYS A 185 9.26 -5.87 11.49
C LYS A 185 9.60 -5.24 10.14
N SER A 186 8.64 -4.54 9.53
CA SER A 186 8.74 -4.07 8.16
C SER A 186 8.16 -2.67 8.03
N THR A 187 9.04 -1.67 8.00
CA THR A 187 8.67 -0.29 7.70
C THR A 187 8.00 -0.15 6.33
N LEU A 188 8.16 -1.14 5.44
CA LEU A 188 7.47 -1.22 4.13
C LEU A 188 5.95 -1.30 4.29
N LEU A 189 5.42 -1.94 5.33
CA LEU A 189 3.98 -1.90 5.61
C LEU A 189 3.52 -0.55 6.16
N VAL A 190 4.48 0.24 6.67
CA VAL A 190 4.28 1.56 7.29
C VAL A 190 4.60 2.70 6.30
N PHE A 191 5.11 2.43 5.09
CA PHE A 191 5.91 3.45 4.38
C PHE A 191 5.13 4.67 3.89
N GLU A 192 5.58 5.83 4.38
CA GLU A 192 5.25 7.19 3.94
C GLU A 192 5.60 7.39 2.48
N ILE A 193 4.58 7.59 1.64
CA ILE A 193 4.79 8.20 0.33
C ILE A 193 4.66 9.74 0.42
N TYR A 194 4.29 10.26 1.59
CA TYR A 194 4.30 11.68 1.94
C TYR A 194 4.45 11.83 3.46
N THR A 195 5.56 12.39 3.92
CA THR A 195 5.56 13.11 5.20
C THR A 195 5.82 14.58 5.00
N GLU A 196 4.98 15.39 5.65
CA GLU A 196 5.22 16.82 5.85
C GLU A 196 6.60 17.07 6.50
N ALA A 197 7.07 16.15 7.36
CA ALA A 197 8.39 16.22 7.99
C ALA A 197 9.56 16.11 6.98
N PHE A 198 9.40 15.33 5.91
CA PHE A 198 10.40 15.26 4.84
C PHE A 198 10.34 16.50 3.94
N GLU A 199 9.13 16.99 3.61
CA GLU A 199 8.95 18.27 2.89
C GLU A 199 9.61 19.44 3.63
N ALA A 200 9.47 19.49 4.95
CA ALA A 200 10.09 20.52 5.78
C ALA A 200 11.63 20.48 5.74
N ASN A 201 12.25 19.30 5.76
CA ASN A 201 13.71 19.16 5.78
C ASN A 201 14.36 19.30 4.39
N HIS A 202 13.70 18.86 3.32
CA HIS A 202 14.27 18.90 1.96
C HIS A 202 14.13 20.29 1.30
N ASN A 203 13.07 21.04 1.61
CA ASN A 203 12.87 22.42 1.13
C ASN A 203 13.88 23.42 1.71
N GLN A 204 14.46 23.13 2.89
CA GLN A 204 15.50 23.96 3.48
C GLN A 204 16.84 23.87 2.74
N THR A 205 17.13 22.77 2.04
CA THR A 205 18.45 22.50 1.46
C THR A 205 18.60 22.94 0.00
N TYR A 206 17.52 22.94 -0.80
CA TYR A 206 17.63 23.12 -2.27
C TYR A 206 16.90 24.34 -2.86
N MET A 207 16.03 25.05 -2.13
CA MET A 207 15.39 26.30 -2.60
C MET A 207 16.30 27.55 -2.52
N LYS A 208 17.63 27.39 -2.57
CA LYS A 208 18.59 28.52 -2.64
C LYS A 208 19.03 28.86 -4.07
N GLY A 209 18.49 28.22 -5.09
CA GLY A 209 18.71 28.60 -6.50
C GLY A 209 17.68 29.65 -6.92
N LYS A 210 18.15 30.86 -7.25
CA LYS A 210 17.31 31.97 -7.75
C LYS A 210 16.55 31.53 -9.01
N TRP A 211 15.25 31.83 -9.02
CA TRP A 211 14.36 31.72 -10.18
C TRP A 211 14.77 32.68 -11.30
#